data_AF-A0A1W9GB31-F1
#
_entry.id   AF-A0A1W9GB31-F1
#
_cell.length_a   1.000
_cell.length_b   1.000
_cell.length_c   1.000
_cell.angle_alpha   90.00
_cell.angle_beta   90.00
_cell.angle_gamma   90.00
#
_symmetry.space_group_name_H-M   'P 1'
#
loop_
_entity.id
_entity.type
_entity.pdbx_description
1 polymer ?
#
loop_
_entity_poly.entity_id
_entity_poly.type
_entity_poly.pdbx_seq_one_letter_code
_entity_poly.pdbx_strand_id
1 'polypeptide(L)'
;MTRRSRVARFWLYGIAAVVLFAMLPPVGMADDGFDVSTNRLGRQSDLQREQGLQKLMGTIKKTEKVGAEDRDQQNLIVQLKTQKQEKTITVDLGNVEQLKDMDIQVGNRIIVWGRLVIDGDNHLFRAHRLWIAGGTIDIERPEMSNRRAGGLRSSVESRQNRIVEESEDNDRKR
;
A
#
# COMPACT_ATOMS: atom_id res chain seq x y z
N MET A 1 -46.07 -12.87 -11.91
CA MET A 1 -45.82 -12.54 -10.49
C MET A 1 -44.84 -11.37 -10.42
N THR A 2 -45.36 -10.16 -10.19
CA THR A 2 -44.64 -8.89 -10.33
C THR A 2 -44.25 -8.35 -8.95
N ARG A 3 -42.97 -8.39 -8.59
CA ARG A 3 -42.47 -7.77 -7.35
C ARG A 3 -42.07 -6.32 -7.60
N ARG A 4 -42.93 -5.41 -7.11
CA ARG A 4 -42.66 -3.99 -6.91
C ARG A 4 -41.85 -3.82 -5.62
N SER A 5 -40.61 -3.34 -5.69
CA SER A 5 -39.84 -2.92 -4.50
C SER A 5 -39.62 -1.42 -4.48
N ARG A 6 -40.45 -0.81 -3.62
CA ARG A 6 -40.49 0.51 -3.00
C ARG A 6 -39.19 1.34 -3.05
N VAL A 7 -39.32 2.54 -3.62
CA VAL A 7 -38.43 3.68 -3.49
C VAL A 7 -38.53 4.23 -2.06
N ALA A 8 -37.43 4.22 -1.31
CA ALA A 8 -37.36 4.80 0.02
C ALA A 8 -36.92 6.27 -0.05
N ARG A 9 -37.65 7.10 0.69
CA ARG A 9 -37.64 8.55 0.69
C ARG A 9 -36.45 9.14 1.44
N PHE A 10 -35.98 10.27 0.89
CA PHE A 10 -35.23 11.36 1.51
C PHE A 10 -35.42 11.52 3.02
N TRP A 11 -34.32 11.66 3.75
CA TRP A 11 -34.24 12.44 4.98
C TRP A 11 -33.12 13.48 4.82
N LEU A 12 -33.55 14.73 4.61
CA LEU A 12 -32.76 15.94 4.75
C LEU A 12 -32.78 16.30 6.24
N TYR A 13 -31.65 16.24 6.94
CA TYR A 13 -31.48 16.98 8.19
C TYR A 13 -30.11 17.65 8.18
N GLY A 14 -30.15 18.96 8.02
CA GLY A 14 -29.01 19.83 8.30
C GLY A 14 -28.85 20.00 9.80
N ILE A 15 -27.60 19.94 10.25
CA ILE A 15 -27.16 20.61 11.47
C ILE A 15 -25.83 21.25 11.11
N ALA A 16 -25.86 22.57 10.88
CA ALA A 16 -24.68 23.40 10.82
C ALA A 16 -24.18 23.60 12.25
N ALA A 17 -23.14 22.87 12.64
CA ALA A 17 -22.41 23.14 13.86
C ALA A 17 -21.32 24.19 13.54
N VAL A 18 -21.61 25.44 13.87
CA VAL A 18 -20.62 26.52 13.93
C VAL A 18 -19.80 26.31 15.20
N VAL A 19 -18.61 25.72 15.07
CA VAL A 19 -17.65 25.65 16.17
C VAL A 19 -16.77 26.89 16.10
N LEU A 20 -17.05 27.82 17.01
CA LEU A 20 -16.26 29.00 17.31
C LEU A 20 -14.90 28.55 17.89
N PHE A 21 -13.87 28.50 17.04
CA PHE A 21 -12.52 28.16 17.48
C PHE A 21 -11.88 29.41 18.10
N ALA A 22 -11.83 29.45 19.42
CA ALA A 22 -11.16 30.49 20.19
C ALA A 22 -9.65 30.50 19.85
N MET A 23 -9.15 31.67 19.47
CA MET A 23 -7.73 31.94 19.33
C MET A 23 -7.06 31.82 20.70
N LEU A 24 -6.24 30.78 20.89
CA LEU A 24 -5.26 30.72 21.97
C LEU A 24 -3.89 31.16 21.43
N PRO A 25 -3.15 32.01 22.16
CA PRO A 25 -1.81 32.43 21.76
C PRO A 25 -0.82 31.26 21.86
N PRO A 26 0.25 31.28 21.03
CA PRO A 26 1.29 30.26 21.06
C PRO A 26 2.11 30.39 22.36
N VAL A 27 2.12 29.33 23.17
CA VAL A 27 3.09 29.19 24.26
C VAL A 27 4.42 28.81 23.62
N GLY A 28 5.39 29.72 23.71
CA GLY A 28 6.78 29.41 23.40
C GLY A 28 7.27 28.28 24.28
N MET A 29 7.69 27.18 23.68
CA MET A 29 8.45 26.13 24.34
C MET A 29 9.87 26.15 23.80
N ALA A 30 10.77 25.97 24.76
CA ALA A 30 12.20 26.13 24.65
C ALA A 30 12.83 25.16 23.67
N ASP A 31 13.91 25.65 23.08
CA ASP A 31 14.86 24.96 22.24
C ASP A 31 15.66 23.97 23.10
N ASP A 32 15.17 22.73 23.20
CA ASP A 32 15.95 21.62 23.75
C ASP A 32 16.77 21.01 22.60
N GLY A 33 18.06 21.37 22.58
CA GLY A 33 19.05 20.85 21.66
C GLY A 33 19.12 19.32 21.69
N PHE A 34 18.49 18.68 20.70
CA PHE A 34 18.59 17.25 20.48
C PHE A 34 19.74 16.97 19.50
N ASP A 35 20.79 16.35 20.02
CA ASP A 35 21.96 15.91 19.27
C ASP A 35 21.56 14.82 18.25
N VAL A 36 21.46 15.19 16.97
CA VAL A 36 21.16 14.27 15.85
C VAL A 36 22.47 13.81 15.22
N SER A 37 23.26 13.03 15.97
CA SER A 37 24.45 12.37 15.44
C SER A 37 24.48 10.89 15.82
N THR A 38 23.55 10.09 15.29
CA THR A 38 23.77 8.67 14.88
C THR A 38 22.45 8.07 14.39
N ASN A 39 22.14 8.19 13.08
CA ASN A 39 21.30 7.22 12.33
C ASN A 39 21.10 7.63 10.85
N ARG A 40 22.14 8.13 10.17
CA ARG A 40 22.05 8.48 8.74
C ARG A 40 22.09 7.27 7.80
N LEU A 41 22.48 6.09 8.28
CA LEU A 41 22.60 4.87 7.46
C LEU A 41 21.27 4.11 7.23
N GLY A 42 20.21 4.37 8.00
CA GLY A 42 18.91 3.70 7.83
C GLY A 42 17.94 4.35 6.84
N ARG A 43 18.03 5.68 6.64
CA ARG A 43 17.05 6.41 5.80
C ARG A 43 17.27 6.26 4.30
N GLN A 44 18.47 5.88 3.86
CA GLN A 44 18.75 5.70 2.43
C GLN A 44 18.16 4.40 1.88
N SER A 45 18.03 3.36 2.71
CA SER A 45 17.53 2.04 2.30
C SER A 45 16.03 2.03 2.02
N ASP A 46 15.26 2.88 2.71
CA ASP A 46 13.81 2.98 2.49
C ASP A 46 13.49 3.69 1.17
N LEU A 47 14.26 4.72 0.80
CA LEU A 47 14.10 5.44 -0.46
C LEU A 47 14.42 4.56 -1.70
N GLN A 48 15.34 3.60 -1.56
CA GLN A 48 15.65 2.66 -2.65
C GLN A 48 14.58 1.57 -2.82
N ARG A 49 13.87 1.18 -1.75
CA ARG A 49 12.75 0.20 -1.83
C ARG A 49 11.51 0.77 -2.51
N GLU A 50 11.33 2.09 -2.50
CA GLU A 50 10.17 2.74 -3.11
C GLU A 50 10.22 2.83 -4.64
N GLN A 51 11.34 2.48 -5.29
CA GLN A 51 11.57 2.68 -6.74
C GLN A 51 10.63 1.92 -7.70
N GLY A 52 9.61 1.22 -7.21
CA GLY A 52 8.56 0.64 -8.04
C GLY A 52 7.16 0.71 -7.44
N LEU A 53 6.95 1.50 -6.38
CA LEU A 53 5.63 1.72 -5.80
C LEU A 53 5.08 3.06 -6.30
N GLN A 54 3.86 3.04 -6.82
CA GLN A 54 3.13 4.24 -7.19
C GLN A 54 2.28 4.68 -6.00
N LYS A 55 2.11 6.00 -5.84
CA LYS A 55 1.25 6.60 -4.83
C LYS A 55 -0.10 6.97 -5.45
N LEU A 56 -1.18 6.50 -4.83
CA LEU A 56 -2.55 6.76 -5.24
C LEU A 56 -3.33 7.39 -4.07
N MET A 57 -4.06 8.47 -4.33
CA MET A 57 -4.88 9.16 -3.34
C MET A 57 -6.29 9.36 -3.87
N GLY A 58 -7.29 9.11 -3.03
CA GLY A 58 -8.68 9.31 -3.42
C GLY A 58 -9.66 9.07 -2.29
N THR A 59 -10.94 9.06 -2.65
CA THR A 59 -12.06 8.81 -1.74
C THR A 59 -12.71 7.49 -2.08
N ILE A 60 -12.97 6.66 -1.05
CA ILE A 60 -13.61 5.36 -1.21
C ILE A 60 -15.06 5.57 -1.65
N LYS A 61 -15.44 4.94 -2.77
CA LYS A 61 -16.81 4.97 -3.31
C LYS A 61 -17.57 3.67 -3.08
N LYS A 62 -16.86 2.54 -3.09
CA LYS A 62 -17.40 1.21 -2.84
C LYS A 62 -16.37 0.39 -2.09
N THR A 63 -16.85 -0.50 -1.23
CA THR A 63 -16.05 -1.52 -0.54
C THR A 63 -16.69 -2.88 -0.78
N GLU A 64 -15.88 -3.90 -1.01
CA GLU A 64 -16.32 -5.25 -1.31
C GLU A 64 -15.32 -6.25 -0.72
N LYS A 65 -15.82 -7.27 -0.03
CA LYS A 65 -14.99 -8.37 0.48
C LYS A 65 -15.01 -9.49 -0.54
N VAL A 66 -13.84 -9.92 -0.99
CA VAL A 66 -13.69 -11.00 -1.98
C VAL A 66 -12.84 -12.10 -1.36
N GLY A 67 -13.39 -13.31 -1.28
CA GLY A 67 -12.67 -14.51 -0.87
C GLY A 67 -12.18 -15.29 -2.09
N ALA A 68 -11.07 -16.01 -1.94
CA ALA A 68 -10.71 -17.08 -2.86
C ALA A 68 -11.38 -18.38 -2.39
N GLU A 69 -11.92 -19.19 -3.30
CA GLU A 69 -12.63 -20.43 -2.94
C GLU A 69 -11.76 -21.40 -2.13
N ASP A 70 -10.44 -21.39 -2.35
CA ASP A 70 -9.49 -22.31 -1.72
C ASP A 70 -8.80 -21.77 -0.45
N ARG A 71 -9.22 -20.60 0.06
CA ARG A 71 -8.57 -19.99 1.24
C ARG A 71 -9.60 -19.37 2.17
N ASP A 72 -9.44 -19.59 3.47
CA ASP A 72 -10.18 -18.90 4.54
C ASP A 72 -9.77 -17.42 4.69
N GLN A 73 -9.24 -16.81 3.62
CA GLN A 73 -8.75 -15.44 3.60
C GLN A 73 -9.61 -14.61 2.67
N GLN A 74 -10.19 -13.55 3.21
CA GLN A 74 -10.92 -12.53 2.45
C GLN A 74 -10.05 -11.31 2.25
N ASN A 75 -10.04 -10.79 1.03
CA ASN A 75 -9.40 -9.52 0.70
C ASN A 75 -10.44 -8.40 0.63
N LEU A 76 -10.05 -7.20 1.05
CA LEU A 76 -10.86 -6.00 0.92
C LEU A 76 -10.53 -5.28 -0.39
N ILE A 77 -11.49 -5.28 -1.31
CA ILE A 77 -11.43 -4.55 -2.57
C ILE A 77 -12.21 -3.25 -2.42
N VAL A 78 -11.63 -2.14 -2.87
CA VAL A 78 -12.28 -0.83 -2.84
C VAL A 78 -12.24 -0.16 -4.20
N GLN A 79 -13.30 0.60 -4.52
CA GLN A 79 -13.29 1.50 -5.66
C GLN A 79 -12.94 2.90 -5.18
N LEU A 80 -11.84 3.43 -5.66
CA LEU A 80 -11.28 4.71 -5.23
C LEU A 80 -11.49 5.77 -6.32
N LYS A 81 -12.24 6.83 -6.03
CA LYS A 81 -12.32 8.01 -6.92
C LYS A 81 -11.11 8.91 -6.68
N THR A 82 -10.25 9.02 -7.68
CA THR A 82 -9.07 9.89 -7.64
C THR A 82 -9.46 11.35 -7.84
N GLN A 83 -8.78 12.26 -7.13
CA GLN A 83 -9.08 13.70 -7.26
C GLN A 83 -8.57 14.30 -8.57
N LYS A 84 -7.41 13.84 -9.06
CA LYS A 84 -6.72 14.46 -10.19
C LYS A 84 -7.45 14.24 -11.52
N GLN A 85 -8.07 13.08 -11.71
CA GLN A 85 -8.66 12.69 -13.00
C GLN A 85 -10.15 12.36 -12.90
N GLU A 86 -10.74 12.46 -11.71
CA GLU A 86 -12.09 11.97 -11.39
C GLU A 86 -12.35 10.50 -11.74
N LYS A 87 -11.31 9.75 -12.11
CA LYS A 87 -11.41 8.33 -12.47
C LYS A 87 -11.56 7.47 -11.23
N THR A 88 -12.37 6.44 -11.35
CA THR A 88 -12.51 5.37 -10.37
C THR A 88 -11.51 4.27 -10.68
N ILE A 89 -10.72 3.86 -9.69
CA ILE A 89 -9.73 2.79 -9.79
C ILE A 89 -10.07 1.73 -8.75
N THR A 90 -10.06 0.46 -9.16
CA THR A 90 -10.22 -0.66 -8.23
C THR A 90 -8.91 -0.94 -7.53
N VAL A 91 -8.92 -1.00 -6.20
CA VAL A 91 -7.76 -1.16 -5.34
C VAL A 91 -7.96 -2.37 -4.45
N ASP A 92 -7.00 -3.29 -4.43
CA ASP A 92 -6.95 -4.40 -3.47
C ASP A 92 -6.12 -3.98 -2.26
N LEU A 93 -6.76 -3.86 -1.11
CA LEU A 93 -6.15 -3.47 0.17
C LEU A 93 -5.56 -4.65 0.95
N GLY A 94 -5.71 -5.89 0.45
CA GLY A 94 -5.22 -7.09 1.11
C GLY A 94 -6.21 -7.66 2.13
N ASN A 95 -5.70 -8.50 3.03
CA ASN A 95 -6.53 -9.32 3.92
C ASN A 95 -7.32 -8.45 4.92
N VAL A 96 -8.63 -8.71 5.04
CA VAL A 96 -9.54 -8.00 5.95
C VAL A 96 -9.08 -8.08 7.41
N GLU A 97 -8.50 -9.20 7.85
CA GLU A 97 -8.03 -9.40 9.23
C GLU A 97 -6.88 -8.45 9.60
N GLN A 98 -6.02 -8.09 8.64
CA GLN A 98 -4.96 -7.09 8.86
C GLN A 98 -5.53 -5.66 8.96
N LEU A 99 -6.74 -5.44 8.46
CA LEU A 99 -7.36 -4.12 8.32
C LEU A 99 -8.47 -3.89 9.35
N LYS A 100 -8.76 -4.85 10.23
CA LYS A 100 -9.90 -4.79 11.17
C LYS A 100 -9.84 -3.60 12.14
N ASP A 101 -8.64 -3.16 12.48
CA ASP A 101 -8.40 -2.03 13.39
C ASP A 101 -8.42 -0.68 12.65
N MET A 102 -8.57 -0.70 11.32
CA MET A 102 -8.65 0.49 10.48
C MET A 102 -10.10 0.82 10.16
N ASP A 103 -10.47 2.09 10.33
CA ASP A 103 -11.81 2.57 10.00
C ASP A 103 -11.94 2.82 8.48
N ILE A 104 -12.07 1.74 7.70
CA ILE A 104 -12.18 1.80 6.23
C ILE A 104 -13.65 1.80 5.83
N GLN A 105 -14.20 3.01 5.60
CA GLN A 105 -15.59 3.20 5.20
C GLN A 105 -15.73 3.94 3.87
N VAL A 106 -16.89 3.78 3.22
CA VAL A 106 -17.25 4.60 2.04
C VAL A 106 -17.28 6.07 2.44
N GLY A 107 -16.65 6.92 1.63
CA GLY A 107 -16.47 8.35 1.92
C GLY A 107 -15.11 8.70 2.52
N ASN A 108 -14.39 7.73 3.09
CA ASN A 108 -13.08 7.99 3.69
C ASN A 108 -12.04 8.34 2.61
N ARG A 109 -11.17 9.28 2.92
CA ARG A 109 -10.01 9.62 2.09
C ARG A 109 -8.84 8.76 2.52
N ILE A 110 -8.20 8.10 1.56
CA ILE A 110 -7.04 7.24 1.81
C ILE A 110 -5.88 7.58 0.87
N ILE A 111 -4.68 7.23 1.31
CA ILE A 111 -3.47 7.22 0.48
C ILE A 111 -2.94 5.79 0.45
N VAL A 112 -2.64 5.29 -0.74
CA VAL A 112 -2.19 3.93 -0.96
C VAL A 112 -0.89 3.96 -1.75
N TRP A 113 0.09 3.16 -1.33
CA TRP A 113 1.28 2.90 -2.12
C TRP A 113 1.24 1.47 -2.60
N GLY A 114 1.43 1.26 -3.90
CA GLY A 114 1.20 -0.04 -4.49
C GLY A 114 1.65 -0.14 -5.93
N ARG A 115 1.20 -1.19 -6.62
CA ARG A 115 1.52 -1.43 -8.02
C ARG A 115 0.25 -1.71 -8.80
N LEU A 116 0.22 -1.27 -10.05
CA LEU A 116 -0.82 -1.71 -10.97
C LEU A 116 -0.53 -3.16 -11.38
N VAL A 117 -1.51 -4.02 -11.23
CA VAL A 117 -1.49 -5.43 -11.62
C VAL A 117 -2.62 -5.65 -12.62
N ILE A 118 -2.35 -6.47 -13.61
CA ILE A 118 -3.32 -6.90 -14.61
C ILE A 118 -3.70 -8.33 -14.26
N ASP A 119 -4.99 -8.58 -14.06
CA ASP A 119 -5.55 -9.90 -13.76
C ASP A 119 -6.67 -10.20 -14.76
N GLY A 120 -6.35 -11.00 -15.78
CA GLY A 120 -7.16 -11.11 -16.99
C GLY A 120 -7.31 -9.77 -17.70
N ASP A 121 -8.56 -9.35 -17.95
CA ASP A 121 -8.89 -8.04 -18.54
C ASP A 121 -9.04 -6.92 -17.50
N ASN A 122 -8.89 -7.24 -16.21
CA ASN A 122 -9.12 -6.27 -15.14
C ASN A 122 -7.80 -5.61 -14.70
N HIS A 123 -7.84 -4.29 -14.60
CA HIS A 123 -6.76 -3.51 -14.01
C HIS A 123 -7.03 -3.27 -12.52
N LEU A 124 -6.13 -3.74 -11.67
CA LEU A 124 -6.25 -3.65 -10.22
C LEU A 124 -5.02 -2.96 -9.63
N PHE A 125 -5.23 -1.99 -8.73
CA PHE A 125 -4.13 -1.41 -7.98
C PHE A 125 -3.90 -2.20 -6.69
N ARG A 126 -2.80 -2.93 -6.61
CA ARG A 126 -2.47 -3.79 -5.47
C ARG A 126 -1.70 -3.02 -4.40
N ALA A 127 -2.34 -2.77 -3.26
CA ALA A 127 -1.78 -1.98 -2.16
C ALA A 127 -0.68 -2.71 -1.39
N HIS A 128 0.40 -2.03 -1.07
CA HIS A 128 1.49 -2.52 -0.22
C HIS A 128 1.56 -1.75 1.10
N ARG A 129 1.11 -0.49 1.09
CA ARG A 129 0.99 0.36 2.26
C ARG A 129 -0.28 1.19 2.14
N LEU A 130 -0.97 1.37 3.26
CA LEU A 130 -2.19 2.15 3.38
C LEU A 130 -2.01 3.21 4.47
N TRP A 131 -2.43 4.43 4.17
CA TRP A 131 -2.58 5.51 5.15
C TRP A 131 -4.03 5.99 5.19
N ILE A 132 -4.61 5.99 6.39
CA ILE A 132 -5.99 6.38 6.67
C ILE A 132 -6.10 6.94 8.09
N ALA A 133 -6.86 8.01 8.27
CA ALA A 133 -7.14 8.63 9.58
C ALA A 133 -5.88 8.91 10.44
N GLY A 134 -4.74 9.23 9.81
CA GLY A 134 -3.48 9.49 10.50
C GLY A 134 -2.63 8.24 10.80
N GLY A 135 -3.17 7.04 10.64
CA GLY A 135 -2.45 5.77 10.78
C GLY A 135 -1.84 5.30 9.46
N THR A 136 -0.71 4.58 9.55
CA THR A 136 -0.10 3.86 8.43
C THR A 136 -0.03 2.38 8.76
N ILE A 137 -0.35 1.52 7.80
CA ILE A 137 -0.15 0.07 7.89
C ILE A 137 0.54 -0.46 6.63
N ASP A 138 1.54 -1.30 6.84
CA ASP A 138 2.15 -2.10 5.78
C ASP A 138 1.35 -3.40 5.61
N ILE A 139 0.99 -3.71 4.36
CA ILE A 139 0.16 -4.85 4.01
C ILE A 139 1.07 -6.02 3.65
N GLU A 140 0.99 -7.10 4.43
CA GLU A 140 1.80 -8.28 4.20
C GLU A 140 1.26 -9.09 3.02
N ARG A 141 2.12 -9.40 2.05
CA ARG A 141 1.77 -10.21 0.87
C ARG A 141 2.71 -11.40 0.73
N PRO A 142 2.20 -12.64 0.61
CA PRO A 142 3.03 -13.85 0.51
C PRO A 142 4.02 -13.82 -0.67
N GLU A 143 3.62 -13.19 -1.78
CA GLU A 143 4.40 -13.16 -3.03
C GLU A 143 5.73 -12.38 -2.88
N MET A 144 5.84 -11.51 -1.87
CA MET A 144 7.03 -10.70 -1.65
C MET A 144 8.15 -11.43 -0.91
N SER A 145 7.83 -12.42 -0.08
CA SER A 145 8.84 -13.14 0.71
C SER A 145 9.76 -13.96 -0.19
N ASN A 146 9.22 -14.59 -1.24
CA ASN A 146 9.99 -15.43 -2.16
C ASN A 146 11.02 -14.65 -2.98
N ARG A 147 10.76 -13.38 -3.32
CA ARG A 147 11.74 -12.55 -4.06
C ARG A 147 12.96 -12.18 -3.22
N ARG A 148 12.83 -12.13 -1.89
CA ARG A 148 13.96 -11.82 -0.99
C ARG A 148 14.93 -13.00 -0.86
N ALA A 149 14.44 -14.22 -0.92
CA ALA A 149 15.28 -15.42 -0.79
C ALA A 149 16.05 -15.77 -2.08
N GLY A 150 15.48 -15.49 -3.25
CA GLY A 150 16.07 -15.90 -4.54
C GLY A 150 17.26 -15.07 -5.03
N GLY A 151 17.36 -13.78 -4.64
CA GLY A 151 18.37 -12.87 -5.19
C GLY A 151 19.80 -13.05 -4.65
N LEU A 152 19.94 -13.60 -3.44
CA LEU A 152 21.25 -13.78 -2.80
C LEU A 152 21.96 -15.08 -3.25
N ARG A 153 21.23 -16.10 -3.71
CA ARG A 153 21.83 -17.37 -4.15
C ARG A 153 22.44 -17.29 -5.55
N SER A 154 21.80 -16.59 -6.49
CA SER A 154 22.29 -16.54 -7.88
C SER A 154 23.64 -15.83 -8.04
N SER A 155 23.97 -14.84 -7.19
CA SER A 155 25.24 -14.11 -7.30
C SER A 155 26.45 -14.86 -6.74
N VAL A 156 26.25 -15.85 -5.86
CA VAL A 156 27.35 -16.65 -5.30
C VAL A 156 27.70 -17.81 -6.24
N GLU A 157 26.68 -18.45 -6.83
CA GLU A 157 26.87 -19.60 -7.71
C GLU A 157 27.50 -19.23 -9.06
N SER A 158 27.18 -18.07 -9.63
CA SER A 158 27.81 -17.60 -10.88
C SER A 158 29.31 -17.28 -10.75
N ARG A 159 29.82 -17.08 -9.53
CA ARG A 159 31.27 -16.86 -9.32
C ARG A 159 32.07 -18.16 -9.30
N GLN A 160 31.47 -19.27 -8.88
CA GLN A 160 32.18 -20.55 -8.83
C GLN A 160 32.35 -21.15 -10.24
N ASN A 161 31.37 -21.04 -11.13
CA ASN A 161 31.52 -21.57 -12.49
C ASN A 161 32.52 -20.79 -13.34
N ARG A 162 32.72 -19.50 -13.08
CA ARG A 162 33.69 -18.68 -13.83
C ARG A 162 35.15 -19.04 -13.50
N ILE A 163 35.43 -19.53 -12.30
CA ILE A 163 36.79 -19.86 -11.86
C ILE A 163 37.28 -21.18 -12.48
N VAL A 164 36.37 -22.08 -12.87
CA VAL A 164 36.73 -23.38 -13.45
C VAL A 164 37.13 -23.26 -14.93
N GLU A 165 36.48 -22.37 -15.70
CA GLU A 165 36.84 -22.17 -17.12
C GLU A 165 38.17 -21.44 -17.32
N GLU A 166 38.59 -20.58 -16.38
CA GLU A 166 39.86 -19.83 -16.51
C GLU A 166 41.10 -20.69 -16.19
N SER A 167 40.94 -21.84 -15.53
CA SER A 167 42.05 -22.76 -15.24
C SER A 167 42.40 -23.71 -16.38
N GLU A 168 41.51 -23.96 -17.34
CA GLU A 168 41.79 -24.92 -18.43
C GLU A 168 42.56 -24.30 -19.61
N ASP A 169 42.48 -22.99 -19.79
CA ASP A 169 43.13 -22.30 -20.92
C ASP A 169 44.63 -22.04 -20.69
N ASN A 170 45.11 -22.17 -19.45
CA ASN A 170 46.51 -21.90 -19.10
C ASN A 170 47.43 -23.13 -19.29
N ASP A 171 46.87 -24.34 -19.33
CA ASP A 171 47.64 -25.58 -19.56
C ASP A 171 47.91 -25.87 -21.04
N ARG A 172 47.23 -25.20 -21.98
CA ARG A 172 47.46 -25.37 -23.44
C ARG A 172 48.59 -24.50 -24.01
N LYS A 173 49.18 -23.61 -23.20
CA LYS A 173 50.24 -22.67 -23.64
C LYS A 173 51.65 -23.01 -23.14
N ARG A 174 51.85 -24.20 -22.56
CA ARG A 174 53.17 -24.76 -22.24
C ARG A 174 53.45 -25.98 -23.10
#